data_AF-A0A3D1KU94-F1
#
_entry.id   AF-A0A3D1KU94-F1
#
_cell.length_a   1.000
_cell.length_b   1.000
_cell.length_c   1.000
_cell.angle_alpha   90.00
_cell.angle_beta   90.00
_cell.angle_gamma   90.00
#
_symmetry.space_group_name_H-M   'P 1'
#
loop_
_entity.id
_entity.type
_entity.pdbx_description
1 polymer ?
#
loop_
_entity_poly.entity_id
_entity_poly.type
_entity_poly.pdbx_seq_one_letter_code
_entity_poly.pdbx_strand_id
1 'polypeptide(L)'
;MSIFQSSVVTKHLKTQNKEKIAIQWELFKNHFHNPRIQEEIKSLKEEQYQGEFLEDLFVKILGYTKPASSSETKFNLTTEYKNVKDSKKADGAIIVNDVVKAVIELKGTNTTDLGKIEVQAFGYKVNQPECIYVITSNFEKLRFYIDNTIEHIEFNLFTLTEKDFELLYLCLAFENIQNDIPKNIKKESISQEDAITKKLYNDYSLFKRELHQSLVILNPQFDALTLFQKSQKLLDRFLFLFFAEDRQLLPPNSVRLILNQWKQLKELDAYSPLFDRFKKYFGYLNTGFKGKQYDVYAYNGGLFLPDDVLDNIIIDDDLLYLHTLKLSEYDFISEVDVNILGHIFENSLNELDEIKAQLEGQAVDKSKTKRKKDGVFYTPKYITKYIVENTVGKLCEEKKAEFEIVEDNYTTDKKRQKKTIKILLDRITEYRNWLLQITICDPACGSGAFLNQALDFLILEHKYIDELQAKLFGDAMVLSDVEKSILENNLFGVDLNEESVEIAKLSLWLRTAQPNRKLNDLNNNIKCGNSLIDDVTVAAEKAFNWQQEFPQIFANGGFDVIIGNPPYVRQELFKEIKPYLEKNYKCYNSVADLYTYFIEKGINWKKRSN
;
A
#
# COMPACT_ATOMS: atom_id res chain seq x y z
N MET A 1 6.98 -0.98 -2.77
CA MET A 1 5.98 -1.74 -3.57
C MET A 1 6.73 -2.42 -4.70
N SER A 2 6.38 -3.67 -5.03
CA SER A 2 7.16 -4.45 -6.01
C SER A 2 7.02 -3.85 -7.40
N ILE A 3 8.13 -3.66 -8.12
CA ILE A 3 8.13 -3.28 -9.55
C ILE A 3 7.45 -4.37 -10.41
N PHE A 4 7.41 -5.60 -9.91
CA PHE A 4 6.97 -6.75 -10.67
C PHE A 4 5.87 -7.53 -9.95
N GLN A 5 5.01 -8.15 -10.75
CA GLN A 5 4.00 -9.08 -10.28
C GLN A 5 4.66 -10.43 -9.96
N SER A 6 4.31 -11.01 -8.82
CA SER A 6 5.00 -12.17 -8.23
C SER A 6 5.01 -13.42 -9.11
N SER A 7 3.90 -13.74 -9.79
CA SER A 7 3.81 -14.93 -10.65
C SER A 7 4.61 -14.75 -11.95
N VAL A 8 4.67 -13.54 -12.50
CA VAL A 8 5.56 -13.16 -13.61
C VAL A 8 7.03 -13.30 -13.19
N VAL A 9 7.46 -12.70 -12.07
CA VAL A 9 8.86 -12.82 -11.61
C VAL A 9 9.23 -14.28 -11.39
N THR A 10 8.37 -15.05 -10.73
CA THR A 10 8.62 -16.46 -10.43
C THR A 10 8.82 -17.28 -11.72
N LYS A 11 8.05 -16.99 -12.76
CA LYS A 11 8.24 -17.59 -14.09
C LYS A 11 9.62 -17.30 -14.65
N HIS A 12 10.09 -16.05 -14.58
CA HIS A 12 11.41 -15.66 -15.08
C HIS A 12 12.56 -16.19 -14.21
N LEU A 13 12.44 -16.17 -12.89
CA LEU A 13 13.41 -16.77 -11.95
C LEU A 13 13.66 -18.26 -12.24
N LYS A 14 12.62 -19.01 -12.63
CA LYS A 14 12.74 -20.44 -13.01
C LYS A 14 13.51 -20.66 -14.31
N THR A 15 13.59 -19.67 -15.19
CA THR A 15 14.30 -19.78 -16.48
C THR A 15 15.79 -19.47 -16.38
N GLN A 16 16.25 -18.88 -15.28
CA GLN A 16 17.66 -18.56 -15.14
C GLN A 16 18.52 -19.82 -14.95
N ASN A 17 19.78 -19.74 -15.38
CA ASN A 17 20.75 -20.82 -15.19
C ASN A 17 21.14 -20.94 -13.71
N LYS A 18 20.58 -21.94 -13.03
CA LYS A 18 20.79 -22.17 -11.59
C LYS A 18 22.25 -22.46 -11.21
N GLU A 19 23.01 -23.15 -12.06
CA GLU A 19 24.43 -23.40 -11.79
C GLU A 19 25.24 -22.10 -11.83
N LYS A 20 24.97 -21.25 -12.83
CA LYS A 20 25.62 -19.94 -12.93
C LYS A 20 25.28 -19.04 -11.74
N ILE A 21 24.00 -18.97 -11.34
CA ILE A 21 23.57 -18.19 -10.18
C ILE A 21 24.26 -18.68 -8.91
N ALA A 22 24.33 -20.00 -8.68
CA ALA A 22 24.95 -20.56 -7.48
C ALA A 22 26.43 -20.14 -7.37
N ILE A 23 27.16 -20.14 -8.48
CA ILE A 23 28.55 -19.66 -8.52
C ILE A 23 28.63 -18.16 -8.17
N GLN A 24 27.77 -17.34 -8.79
CA GLN A 24 27.76 -15.90 -8.53
C GLN A 24 27.30 -15.55 -7.12
N TRP A 25 26.41 -16.34 -6.54
CA TRP A 25 25.96 -16.22 -5.16
C TRP A 25 27.10 -16.48 -4.16
N GLU A 26 27.93 -17.50 -4.40
CA GLU A 26 29.10 -17.74 -3.55
C GLU A 26 30.10 -16.59 -3.64
N LEU A 27 30.37 -16.05 -4.84
CA LEU A 27 31.21 -14.87 -5.00
C LEU A 27 30.64 -13.65 -4.25
N PHE A 28 29.34 -13.43 -4.38
CA PHE A 28 28.62 -12.35 -3.69
C PHE A 28 28.75 -12.47 -2.17
N LYS A 29 28.41 -13.64 -1.63
CA LYS A 29 28.44 -13.91 -0.19
C LYS A 29 29.85 -13.77 0.39
N ASN A 30 30.86 -14.26 -0.31
CA ASN A 30 32.26 -14.16 0.14
C ASN A 30 32.75 -12.71 0.26
N HIS A 31 32.13 -11.78 -0.47
CA HIS A 31 32.43 -10.36 -0.41
C HIS A 31 31.48 -9.61 0.52
N PHE A 32 30.20 -9.50 0.14
CA PHE A 32 29.23 -8.63 0.78
C PHE A 32 28.66 -9.18 2.09
N HIS A 33 28.73 -10.49 2.36
CA HIS A 33 28.33 -11.07 3.64
C HIS A 33 29.52 -11.31 4.60
N ASN A 34 30.74 -10.97 4.18
CA ASN A 34 31.91 -11.11 5.03
C ASN A 34 31.93 -9.95 6.05
N PRO A 35 31.84 -10.23 7.37
CA PRO A 35 31.74 -9.18 8.38
C PRO A 35 32.92 -8.21 8.37
N ARG A 36 34.12 -8.69 8.03
CA ARG A 36 35.32 -7.84 7.96
C ARG A 36 35.23 -6.88 6.78
N ILE A 37 34.80 -7.35 5.62
CA ILE A 37 34.62 -6.50 4.43
C ILE A 37 33.50 -5.49 4.68
N GLN A 38 32.42 -5.89 5.34
CA GLN A 38 31.35 -4.96 5.73
C GLN A 38 31.86 -3.83 6.66
N GLU A 39 32.68 -4.17 7.67
CA GLU A 39 33.31 -3.14 8.54
C GLU A 39 34.25 -2.22 7.74
N GLU A 40 35.02 -2.78 6.81
CA GLU A 40 35.91 -2.00 5.93
C GLU A 40 35.10 -1.04 5.04
N ILE A 41 34.08 -1.51 4.32
CA ILE A 41 33.19 -0.69 3.47
C ILE A 41 32.54 0.43 4.29
N LYS A 42 32.05 0.12 5.51
CA LYS A 42 31.45 1.12 6.40
C LYS A 42 32.42 2.22 6.85
N SER A 43 33.73 1.93 6.84
CA SER A 43 34.77 2.88 7.26
C SER A 43 35.33 3.74 6.14
N LEU A 44 35.15 3.34 4.88
CA LEU A 44 35.67 4.03 3.71
C LEU A 44 34.83 5.27 3.36
N LYS A 45 35.50 6.31 2.83
CA LYS A 45 34.80 7.44 2.22
C LYS A 45 34.23 7.04 0.86
N GLU A 46 33.19 7.74 0.44
CA GLU A 46 32.52 7.56 -0.86
C GLU A 46 33.52 7.48 -2.03
N GLU A 47 34.36 8.51 -2.18
CA GLU A 47 35.36 8.60 -3.26
C GLU A 47 36.37 7.44 -3.27
N GLN A 48 36.59 6.79 -2.12
CA GLN A 48 37.55 5.70 -1.99
C GLN A 48 36.96 4.38 -2.48
N TYR A 49 35.68 4.12 -2.17
CA TYR A 49 35.05 2.84 -2.47
C TYR A 49 34.22 2.86 -3.75
N GLN A 50 33.87 4.02 -4.29
CA GLN A 50 33.02 4.13 -5.50
C GLN A 50 33.53 3.28 -6.68
N GLY A 51 34.82 3.36 -6.99
CA GLY A 51 35.43 2.61 -8.09
C GLY A 51 35.49 1.10 -7.81
N GLU A 52 35.77 0.73 -6.56
CA GLU A 52 35.86 -0.65 -6.08
C GLU A 52 34.48 -1.31 -6.01
N PHE A 53 33.45 -0.60 -5.58
CA PHE A 53 32.07 -1.08 -5.56
C PHE A 53 31.59 -1.51 -6.95
N LEU A 54 31.90 -0.71 -7.98
CA LEU A 54 31.59 -1.06 -9.37
C LEU A 54 32.37 -2.31 -9.84
N GLU A 55 33.59 -2.49 -9.35
CA GLU A 55 34.38 -3.69 -9.65
C GLU A 55 33.81 -4.92 -8.93
N ASP A 56 33.58 -4.81 -7.63
CA ASP A 56 33.16 -5.90 -6.75
C ASP A 56 31.77 -6.42 -7.10
N LEU A 57 30.81 -5.53 -7.33
CA LEU A 57 29.45 -5.92 -7.65
C LEU A 57 29.25 -6.13 -9.15
N PHE A 58 29.55 -5.12 -9.97
CA PHE A 58 29.17 -5.18 -11.38
C PHE A 58 30.13 -6.07 -12.19
N VAL A 59 31.44 -5.88 -12.05
CA VAL A 59 32.40 -6.66 -12.86
C VAL A 59 32.48 -8.10 -12.38
N LYS A 60 32.84 -8.33 -11.11
CA LYS A 60 33.12 -9.69 -10.59
C LYS A 60 31.88 -10.58 -10.50
N ILE A 61 30.71 -10.01 -10.19
CA ILE A 61 29.50 -10.79 -9.88
C ILE A 61 28.47 -10.71 -11.02
N LEU A 62 28.21 -9.52 -11.56
CA LEU A 62 27.14 -9.30 -12.54
C LEU A 62 27.60 -9.37 -14.01
N GLY A 63 28.89 -9.62 -14.25
CA GLY A 63 29.43 -9.90 -15.58
C GLY A 63 29.64 -8.67 -16.47
N TYR A 64 29.87 -7.50 -15.87
CA TYR A 64 30.24 -6.29 -16.61
C TYR A 64 31.74 -6.23 -16.91
N THR A 65 32.12 -5.35 -17.84
CA THR A 65 33.51 -5.05 -18.20
C THR A 65 33.72 -3.54 -18.14
N LYS A 66 34.78 -3.13 -17.44
CA LYS A 66 35.25 -1.74 -17.35
C LYS A 66 36.45 -1.54 -18.28
N PRO A 67 36.67 -0.32 -18.80
CA PRO A 67 37.85 -0.03 -19.62
C PRO A 67 39.12 -0.13 -18.77
N ALA A 68 40.09 -0.96 -19.20
CA ALA A 68 41.38 -1.09 -18.53
C ALA A 68 42.39 0.00 -18.96
N SER A 69 42.11 0.73 -20.04
CA SER A 69 42.92 1.86 -20.53
C SER A 69 42.07 2.86 -21.31
N SER A 70 42.57 4.09 -21.51
CA SER A 70 41.91 5.13 -22.33
C SER A 70 41.78 4.76 -23.81
N SER A 71 42.47 3.73 -24.28
CA SER A 71 42.42 3.21 -25.65
C SER A 71 41.42 2.06 -25.84
N GLU A 72 40.85 1.52 -24.75
CA GLU A 72 39.95 0.37 -24.83
C GLU A 72 38.52 0.80 -25.12
N THR A 73 37.98 0.31 -26.24
CA THR A 73 36.65 0.72 -26.74
C THR A 73 35.57 -0.33 -26.48
N LYS A 74 35.91 -1.51 -25.95
CA LYS A 74 34.97 -2.62 -25.69
C LYS A 74 34.74 -2.77 -24.19
N PHE A 75 33.87 -1.92 -23.66
CA PHE A 75 33.40 -1.98 -22.28
C PHE A 75 31.88 -1.79 -22.24
N ASN A 76 31.23 -2.27 -21.19
CA ASN A 76 29.80 -2.08 -20.98
C ASN A 76 29.48 -1.35 -19.66
N LEU A 77 30.51 -1.00 -18.89
CA LEU A 77 30.42 -0.20 -17.68
C LEU A 77 31.53 0.85 -17.67
N THR A 78 31.19 2.08 -17.28
CA THR A 78 32.16 3.17 -17.16
C THR A 78 31.90 4.02 -15.92
N THR A 79 32.92 4.73 -15.47
CA THR A 79 32.92 5.63 -14.32
C THR A 79 32.83 7.08 -14.78
N GLU A 80 32.24 7.96 -13.96
CA GLU A 80 32.21 9.41 -14.21
C GLU A 80 31.66 9.82 -15.59
N TYR A 81 30.51 9.26 -15.99
CA TYR A 81 29.95 9.53 -17.31
C TYR A 81 29.32 10.93 -17.39
N LYS A 82 29.80 11.76 -18.32
CA LYS A 82 29.32 13.14 -18.52
C LYS A 82 27.96 13.19 -19.21
N ASN A 83 27.12 14.12 -18.77
CA ASN A 83 25.87 14.43 -19.46
C ASN A 83 26.08 15.03 -20.86
N VAL A 84 25.10 14.83 -21.73
CA VAL A 84 25.09 15.40 -23.09
C VAL A 84 24.83 16.91 -23.07
N LYS A 85 24.04 17.41 -22.12
CA LYS A 85 23.54 18.80 -22.08
C LYS A 85 24.20 19.69 -21.03
N ASP A 86 24.85 19.14 -20.02
CA ASP A 86 25.49 19.90 -18.94
C ASP A 86 26.81 19.25 -18.47
N SER A 87 27.53 19.93 -17.58
CA SER A 87 28.81 19.48 -17.04
C SER A 87 28.69 18.49 -15.87
N LYS A 88 27.47 18.03 -15.52
CA LYS A 88 27.27 17.06 -14.43
C LYS A 88 27.66 15.66 -14.88
N LYS A 89 28.08 14.81 -13.93
CA LYS A 89 28.56 13.45 -14.17
C LYS A 89 27.85 12.46 -13.29
N ALA A 90 27.35 11.38 -13.87
CA ALA A 90 26.91 10.21 -13.10
C ALA A 90 28.14 9.42 -12.62
N ASP A 91 28.03 8.81 -11.44
CA ASP A 91 29.10 8.02 -10.84
C ASP A 91 29.48 6.80 -11.66
N GLY A 92 28.48 6.18 -12.29
CA GLY A 92 28.68 5.15 -13.31
C GLY A 92 27.59 5.14 -14.38
N ALA A 93 27.89 4.51 -15.51
CA ALA A 93 26.93 4.30 -16.59
C ALA A 93 27.10 2.92 -17.22
N ILE A 94 25.98 2.28 -17.54
CA ILE A 94 25.93 1.01 -18.28
C ILE A 94 25.64 1.32 -19.75
N ILE A 95 26.50 0.79 -20.62
CA ILE A 95 26.46 1.04 -22.05
C ILE A 95 26.17 -0.27 -22.79
N VAL A 96 25.19 -0.25 -23.68
CA VAL A 96 24.83 -1.36 -24.56
C VAL A 96 24.73 -0.81 -25.98
N ASN A 97 25.54 -1.34 -26.90
CA ASN A 97 25.59 -0.88 -28.30
C ASN A 97 25.81 0.64 -28.42
N ASP A 98 26.80 1.17 -27.69
CA ASP A 98 27.15 2.61 -27.62
C ASP A 98 26.05 3.54 -27.06
N VAL A 99 24.99 2.97 -26.48
CA VAL A 99 23.89 3.71 -25.86
C VAL A 99 23.88 3.51 -24.34
N VAL A 100 23.70 4.60 -23.60
CA VAL A 100 23.52 4.55 -22.14
C VAL A 100 22.15 3.95 -21.81
N LYS A 101 22.14 2.74 -21.25
CA LYS A 101 20.91 2.04 -20.83
C LYS A 101 20.59 2.24 -19.36
N ALA A 102 21.61 2.43 -18.52
CA ALA A 102 21.44 2.71 -17.10
C ALA A 102 22.42 3.75 -16.60
N VAL A 103 21.99 4.50 -15.58
CA VAL A 103 22.86 5.37 -14.78
C VAL A 103 22.96 4.83 -13.36
N ILE A 104 24.14 4.97 -12.76
CA ILE A 104 24.46 4.55 -11.41
C ILE A 104 24.86 5.79 -10.62
N GLU A 105 24.20 6.03 -9.49
CA GLU A 105 24.52 7.09 -8.53
C GLU A 105 24.88 6.44 -7.18
N LEU A 106 26.00 6.86 -6.60
CA LEU A 106 26.59 6.25 -5.41
C LEU A 106 26.71 7.28 -4.28
N LYS A 107 26.54 6.81 -3.05
CA LYS A 107 26.78 7.58 -1.82
C LYS A 107 27.53 6.75 -0.79
N GLY A 108 28.16 7.40 0.18
CA GLY A 108 28.69 6.71 1.36
C GLY A 108 27.59 6.06 2.22
N THR A 109 27.95 5.01 2.97
CA THR A 109 27.09 4.24 3.90
C THR A 109 26.40 5.08 4.98
N ASN A 110 26.91 6.29 5.22
CA ASN A 110 26.30 7.26 6.14
C ASN A 110 24.93 7.76 5.65
N THR A 111 24.71 7.77 4.32
CA THR A 111 23.43 8.14 3.72
C THR A 111 22.42 7.02 3.93
N THR A 112 21.47 7.21 4.83
CA THR A 112 20.40 6.25 5.16
C THR A 112 19.23 6.42 4.20
N ASP A 113 18.85 7.66 3.93
CA ASP A 113 17.78 7.98 3.00
C ASP A 113 18.30 8.09 1.56
N LEU A 114 18.21 6.99 0.80
CA LEU A 114 18.51 6.95 -0.64
C LEU A 114 17.52 7.78 -1.47
N GLY A 115 16.39 8.24 -0.92
CA GLY A 115 15.45 9.13 -1.62
C GLY A 115 16.10 10.46 -2.00
N LYS A 116 17.04 10.95 -1.18
CA LYS A 116 17.76 12.22 -1.41
C LYS A 116 18.61 12.22 -2.67
N ILE A 117 19.02 11.05 -3.16
CA ILE A 117 19.82 10.93 -4.39
C ILE A 117 19.01 10.63 -5.65
N GLU A 118 17.71 10.36 -5.52
CA GLU A 118 16.84 10.09 -6.67
C GLU A 118 16.78 11.28 -7.62
N VAL A 119 16.64 12.51 -7.10
CA VAL A 119 16.57 13.72 -7.93
C VAL A 119 17.82 13.88 -8.81
N GLN A 120 19.00 13.59 -8.24
CA GLN A 120 20.26 13.62 -8.97
C GLN A 120 20.32 12.50 -10.01
N ALA A 121 20.04 11.26 -9.60
CA ALA A 121 20.08 10.08 -10.47
C ALA A 121 19.12 10.20 -11.68
N PHE A 122 17.89 10.66 -11.46
CA PHE A 122 16.89 10.85 -12.50
C PHE A 122 17.12 12.12 -13.35
N GLY A 123 17.80 13.13 -12.78
CA GLY A 123 18.29 14.26 -13.56
C GLY A 123 19.22 13.82 -14.70
N TYR A 124 20.09 12.82 -14.46
CA TYR A 124 20.92 12.21 -15.50
C TYR A 124 20.09 11.48 -16.55
N LYS A 125 19.10 10.69 -16.13
CA LYS A 125 18.19 9.97 -17.04
C LYS A 125 17.49 10.91 -18.03
N VAL A 126 17.01 12.08 -17.58
CA VAL A 126 16.33 13.05 -18.48
C VAL A 126 17.23 13.55 -19.61
N ASN A 127 18.55 13.55 -19.40
CA ASN A 127 19.53 13.93 -20.40
C ASN A 127 19.96 12.79 -21.33
N GLN A 128 19.47 11.56 -21.09
CA GLN A 128 19.80 10.34 -21.84
C GLN A 128 18.50 9.68 -22.35
N PRO A 129 18.08 9.94 -23.61
CA PRO A 129 16.76 9.54 -24.12
C PRO A 129 16.47 8.04 -24.05
N GLU A 130 17.51 7.22 -24.16
CA GLU A 130 17.41 5.75 -24.16
C GLU A 130 17.76 5.10 -22.82
N CYS A 131 18.04 5.91 -21.80
CA CYS A 131 18.27 5.42 -20.44
C CYS A 131 16.95 4.98 -19.83
N ILE A 132 16.84 3.68 -19.56
CA ILE A 132 15.63 3.05 -19.02
C ILE A 132 15.79 2.82 -17.52
N TYR A 133 16.98 2.41 -17.10
CA TYR A 133 17.25 1.96 -15.74
C TYR A 133 17.99 3.02 -14.94
N VAL A 134 17.69 3.10 -13.65
CA VAL A 134 18.44 3.92 -12.69
C VAL A 134 18.81 3.02 -11.52
N ILE A 135 20.04 3.14 -11.05
CA ILE A 135 20.54 2.41 -9.89
C ILE A 135 21.10 3.44 -8.91
N THR A 136 20.68 3.35 -7.66
CA THR A 136 21.24 4.17 -6.59
C THR A 136 21.72 3.30 -5.45
N SER A 137 22.88 3.58 -4.85
CA SER A 137 23.40 2.75 -3.75
C SER A 137 24.17 3.56 -2.73
N ASN A 138 24.08 3.17 -1.45
CA ASN A 138 24.99 3.64 -0.39
C ASN A 138 26.06 2.57 -0.02
N PHE A 139 26.33 1.64 -0.93
CA PHE A 139 27.19 0.44 -0.79
C PHE A 139 26.63 -0.67 0.12
N GLU A 140 25.76 -0.35 1.07
CA GLU A 140 25.03 -1.33 1.89
C GLU A 140 23.68 -1.69 1.27
N LYS A 141 22.95 -0.69 0.77
CA LYS A 141 21.64 -0.81 0.14
C LYS A 141 21.72 -0.34 -1.29
N LEU A 142 21.05 -1.05 -2.18
CA LEU A 142 20.94 -0.74 -3.60
C LEU A 142 19.46 -0.64 -3.97
N ARG A 143 19.05 0.47 -4.59
CA ARG A 143 17.74 0.62 -5.23
C ARG A 143 17.87 0.52 -6.74
N PHE A 144 16.95 -0.22 -7.34
CA PHE A 144 16.82 -0.39 -8.77
C PHE A 144 15.48 0.15 -9.24
N TYR A 145 15.51 0.99 -10.28
CA TYR A 145 14.34 1.64 -10.85
C TYR A 145 14.22 1.35 -12.35
N ILE A 146 12.99 1.37 -12.84
CA ILE A 146 12.67 1.27 -14.26
C ILE A 146 11.75 2.44 -14.64
N ASP A 147 12.17 3.25 -15.61
CA ASP A 147 11.47 4.41 -16.19
C ASP A 147 11.28 5.64 -15.29
N ASN A 148 10.80 5.49 -14.05
CA ASN A 148 10.41 6.60 -13.16
C ASN A 148 10.83 6.39 -11.70
N THR A 149 10.73 7.44 -10.88
CA THR A 149 11.10 7.47 -9.45
C THR A 149 10.07 6.81 -8.54
N ILE A 150 8.88 6.47 -9.04
CA ILE A 150 7.74 6.13 -8.19
C ILE A 150 7.93 4.74 -7.57
N GLU A 151 8.47 3.79 -8.34
CA GLU A 151 8.58 2.39 -7.97
C GLU A 151 10.03 1.90 -8.09
N HIS A 152 10.51 1.26 -7.03
CA HIS A 152 11.85 0.69 -6.95
C HIS A 152 11.86 -0.63 -6.19
N ILE A 153 12.88 -1.45 -6.45
CA ILE A 153 13.24 -2.59 -5.61
C ILE A 153 14.48 -2.17 -4.82
N GLU A 154 14.44 -2.34 -3.49
CA GLU A 154 15.60 -2.12 -2.61
C GLU A 154 16.17 -3.46 -2.15
N PHE A 155 17.49 -3.59 -2.23
CA PHE A 155 18.25 -4.75 -1.76
C PHE A 155 19.23 -4.31 -0.68
N ASN A 156 19.27 -4.98 0.47
CA ASN A 156 20.37 -4.82 1.42
C ASN A 156 21.48 -5.80 1.06
N LEU A 157 22.54 -5.30 0.45
CA LEU A 157 23.71 -6.06 -0.01
C LEU A 157 24.38 -6.86 1.11
N PHE A 158 24.30 -6.41 2.36
CA PHE A 158 24.96 -7.06 3.48
C PHE A 158 24.17 -8.22 4.10
N THR A 159 22.86 -8.30 3.84
CA THR A 159 21.97 -9.25 4.52
C THR A 159 21.00 -9.97 3.58
N LEU A 160 21.02 -9.72 2.27
CA LEU A 160 20.04 -10.30 1.36
C LEU A 160 20.12 -11.83 1.31
N THR A 161 18.99 -12.49 1.14
CA THR A 161 18.96 -13.96 1.07
C THR A 161 19.32 -14.43 -0.33
N GLU A 162 19.62 -15.73 -0.49
CA GLU A 162 19.88 -16.31 -1.82
C GLU A 162 18.72 -16.05 -2.80
N LYS A 163 17.46 -16.07 -2.31
CA LYS A 163 16.28 -15.75 -3.13
C LYS A 163 16.27 -14.30 -3.60
N ASP A 164 16.64 -13.38 -2.70
CA ASP A 164 16.75 -11.96 -3.04
C ASP A 164 17.89 -11.73 -4.06
N PHE A 165 18.97 -12.52 -3.97
CA PHE A 165 20.07 -12.49 -4.92
C PHE A 165 19.63 -12.95 -6.31
N GLU A 166 18.81 -14.01 -6.43
CA GLU A 166 18.29 -14.44 -7.73
C GLU A 166 17.51 -13.31 -8.43
N LEU A 167 16.76 -12.51 -7.66
CA LEU A 167 16.04 -11.34 -8.16
C LEU A 167 16.99 -10.19 -8.50
N LEU A 168 17.99 -9.90 -7.65
CA LEU A 168 19.01 -8.89 -7.93
C LEU A 168 19.76 -9.22 -9.24
N TYR A 169 20.17 -10.48 -9.41
CA TYR A 169 20.84 -10.96 -10.62
C TYR A 169 19.91 -10.87 -11.84
N LEU A 170 18.63 -11.23 -11.71
CA LEU A 170 17.63 -11.05 -12.77
C LEU A 170 17.54 -9.58 -13.22
N CYS A 171 17.59 -8.65 -12.27
CA CYS A 171 17.45 -7.23 -12.52
C CYS A 171 18.72 -6.62 -13.13
N LEU A 172 19.90 -7.00 -12.63
CA LEU A 172 21.13 -6.23 -12.84
C LEU A 172 22.20 -6.94 -13.65
N ALA A 173 22.16 -8.26 -13.83
CA ALA A 173 23.20 -8.94 -14.61
C ALA A 173 23.27 -8.35 -16.03
N PHE A 174 24.49 -8.17 -16.55
CA PHE A 174 24.68 -7.53 -17.85
C PHE A 174 23.89 -8.25 -18.96
N GLU A 175 23.83 -9.58 -18.90
CA GLU A 175 23.09 -10.39 -19.86
C GLU A 175 21.57 -10.13 -19.85
N ASN A 176 21.03 -9.70 -18.72
CA ASN A 176 19.61 -9.41 -18.56
C ASN A 176 19.31 -7.96 -18.96
N ILE A 177 20.18 -7.01 -18.58
CA ILE A 177 20.08 -5.60 -18.95
C ILE A 177 20.23 -5.40 -20.47
N GLN A 178 21.18 -6.07 -21.11
CA GLN A 178 21.39 -5.93 -22.57
C GLN A 178 20.17 -6.41 -23.39
N ASN A 179 19.39 -7.34 -22.84
CA ASN A 179 18.21 -7.94 -23.47
C ASN A 179 16.89 -7.31 -22.98
N ASP A 180 16.97 -6.23 -22.19
CA ASP A 180 15.82 -5.55 -21.59
C ASP A 180 14.88 -6.47 -20.80
N ILE A 181 15.41 -7.56 -20.20
CA ILE A 181 14.62 -8.53 -19.44
C ILE A 181 13.83 -7.85 -18.31
N PRO A 182 14.43 -7.00 -17.45
CA PRO A 182 13.68 -6.35 -16.36
C PRO A 182 12.54 -5.46 -16.88
N LYS A 183 12.76 -4.71 -17.97
CA LYS A 183 11.71 -3.89 -18.59
C LYS A 183 10.58 -4.76 -19.17
N ASN A 184 10.92 -5.88 -19.79
CA ASN A 184 9.92 -6.81 -20.33
C ASN A 184 9.11 -7.47 -19.21
N ILE A 185 9.75 -7.83 -18.08
CA ILE A 185 9.07 -8.34 -16.88
C ILE A 185 8.11 -7.30 -16.33
N LYS A 186 8.51 -6.02 -16.23
CA LYS A 186 7.62 -4.93 -15.80
C LYS A 186 6.40 -4.79 -16.71
N LYS A 187 6.60 -4.84 -18.03
CA LYS A 187 5.51 -4.77 -19.01
C LYS A 187 4.55 -5.97 -18.91
N GLU A 188 5.10 -7.18 -18.77
CA GLU A 188 4.31 -8.41 -18.57
C GLU A 188 3.54 -8.35 -17.24
N SER A 189 4.16 -7.83 -16.18
CA SER A 189 3.54 -7.63 -14.86
C SER A 189 2.31 -6.73 -14.93
N ILE A 190 2.43 -5.55 -15.56
CA ILE A 190 1.30 -4.61 -15.74
C ILE A 190 0.16 -5.29 -16.53
N SER A 191 0.50 -5.99 -17.62
CA SER A 191 -0.52 -6.69 -18.42
C SER A 191 -1.20 -7.83 -17.66
N GLN A 192 -0.45 -8.54 -16.81
CA GLN A 192 -0.97 -9.64 -16.00
C GLN A 192 -1.87 -9.11 -14.88
N GLU A 193 -1.47 -8.05 -14.18
CA GLU A 193 -2.28 -7.36 -13.17
C GLU A 193 -3.60 -6.85 -13.76
N ASP A 194 -3.56 -6.22 -14.94
CA ASP A 194 -4.76 -5.76 -15.65
C ASP A 194 -5.71 -6.93 -15.99
N ALA A 195 -5.15 -8.06 -16.42
CA ALA A 195 -5.93 -9.25 -16.77
C ALA A 195 -6.59 -9.88 -15.55
N ILE A 196 -5.82 -10.06 -14.46
CA ILE A 196 -6.32 -10.58 -13.17
C ILE A 196 -7.40 -9.65 -12.62
N THR A 197 -7.15 -8.34 -12.60
CA THR A 197 -8.10 -7.32 -12.10
C THR A 197 -9.43 -7.41 -12.83
N LYS A 198 -9.41 -7.43 -14.17
CA LYS A 198 -10.63 -7.53 -14.99
C LYS A 198 -11.37 -8.85 -14.75
N LYS A 199 -10.65 -9.96 -14.68
CA LYS A 199 -11.24 -11.29 -14.47
C LYS A 199 -11.88 -11.40 -13.08
N LEU A 200 -11.14 -11.01 -12.03
CA LEU A 200 -11.60 -11.02 -10.65
C LEU A 200 -12.81 -10.10 -10.48
N TYR A 201 -12.77 -8.89 -11.05
CA TYR A 201 -13.92 -7.98 -11.02
C TYR A 201 -15.16 -8.58 -11.70
N ASN A 202 -15.01 -9.20 -12.87
CA ASN A 202 -16.13 -9.82 -13.57
C ASN A 202 -16.73 -10.97 -12.75
N ASP A 203 -15.89 -11.81 -12.13
CA ASP A 203 -16.33 -12.91 -11.28
C ASP A 203 -17.02 -12.42 -10.00
N TYR A 204 -16.47 -11.37 -9.38
CA TYR A 204 -17.05 -10.73 -8.20
C TYR A 204 -18.40 -10.06 -8.51
N SER A 205 -18.49 -9.28 -9.59
CA SER A 205 -19.73 -8.61 -10.03
C SER A 205 -20.81 -9.64 -10.39
N LEU A 206 -20.42 -10.74 -11.04
CA LEU A 206 -21.32 -11.86 -11.31
C LEU A 206 -21.87 -12.47 -10.01
N PHE A 207 -20.99 -12.79 -9.05
CA PHE A 207 -21.40 -13.34 -7.76
C PHE A 207 -22.35 -12.37 -7.04
N LYS A 208 -22.01 -11.08 -6.98
CA LYS A 208 -22.83 -10.05 -6.35
C LYS A 208 -24.24 -10.00 -6.92
N ARG A 209 -24.37 -9.92 -8.24
CA ARG A 209 -25.67 -9.83 -8.92
C ARG A 209 -26.51 -11.08 -8.66
N GLU A 210 -25.93 -12.26 -8.85
CA GLU A 210 -26.67 -13.53 -8.68
C GLU A 210 -27.04 -13.77 -7.21
N LEU A 211 -26.13 -13.45 -6.28
CA LEU A 211 -26.39 -13.53 -4.84
C LEU A 211 -27.56 -12.63 -4.46
N HIS A 212 -27.56 -11.35 -4.86
CA HIS A 212 -28.66 -10.43 -4.56
C HIS A 212 -30.00 -10.91 -5.13
N GLN A 213 -30.01 -11.33 -6.40
CA GLN A 213 -31.22 -11.86 -7.03
C GLN A 213 -31.78 -13.08 -6.29
N SER A 214 -30.89 -14.02 -5.93
CA SER A 214 -31.26 -15.21 -5.15
C SER A 214 -31.80 -14.83 -3.77
N LEU A 215 -31.14 -13.90 -3.07
CA LEU A 215 -31.58 -13.43 -1.75
C LEU A 215 -32.97 -12.81 -1.80
N VAL A 216 -33.28 -11.97 -2.79
CA VAL A 216 -34.60 -11.34 -2.96
C VAL A 216 -35.69 -12.39 -3.20
N ILE A 217 -35.40 -13.43 -3.98
CA ILE A 217 -36.36 -14.50 -4.28
C ILE A 217 -36.60 -15.38 -3.05
N LEU A 218 -35.54 -15.77 -2.35
CA LEU A 218 -35.60 -16.73 -1.25
C LEU A 218 -36.04 -16.09 0.08
N ASN A 219 -35.93 -14.76 0.20
CA ASN A 219 -36.21 -14.05 1.44
C ASN A 219 -37.21 -12.89 1.26
N PRO A 220 -38.45 -13.16 0.78
CA PRO A 220 -39.44 -12.12 0.51
C PRO A 220 -39.89 -11.35 1.76
N GLN A 221 -39.54 -11.82 2.97
CA GLN A 221 -39.82 -11.16 4.24
C GLN A 221 -38.98 -9.91 4.50
N PHE A 222 -37.85 -9.75 3.80
CA PHE A 222 -36.98 -8.58 3.92
C PHE A 222 -37.13 -7.67 2.69
N ASP A 223 -36.98 -6.36 2.86
CA ASP A 223 -37.00 -5.44 1.73
C ASP A 223 -35.74 -5.59 0.86
N ALA A 224 -35.90 -5.34 -0.43
CA ALA A 224 -34.85 -5.56 -1.42
C ALA A 224 -33.59 -4.70 -1.19
N LEU A 225 -33.74 -3.53 -0.56
CA LEU A 225 -32.64 -2.61 -0.25
C LEU A 225 -31.81 -3.13 0.93
N THR A 226 -32.47 -3.59 1.99
CA THR A 226 -31.80 -4.27 3.10
C THR A 226 -31.06 -5.51 2.61
N LEU A 227 -31.71 -6.36 1.81
CA LEU A 227 -31.05 -7.56 1.25
C LEU A 227 -29.85 -7.19 0.36
N PHE A 228 -29.93 -6.08 -0.35
CA PHE A 228 -28.80 -5.56 -1.12
C PHE A 228 -27.61 -5.19 -0.21
N GLN A 229 -27.83 -4.39 0.83
CA GLN A 229 -26.78 -4.03 1.81
C GLN A 229 -26.18 -5.27 2.48
N LYS A 230 -27.03 -6.22 2.87
CA LYS A 230 -26.58 -7.47 3.48
C LYS A 230 -25.78 -8.33 2.50
N SER A 231 -26.15 -8.36 1.22
CA SER A 231 -25.36 -9.05 0.19
C SER A 231 -23.94 -8.48 0.08
N GLN A 232 -23.77 -7.16 0.18
CA GLN A 232 -22.47 -6.50 0.13
C GLN A 232 -21.61 -6.87 1.35
N LYS A 233 -22.15 -6.70 2.56
CA LYS A 233 -21.47 -7.11 3.80
C LYS A 233 -21.06 -8.59 3.78
N LEU A 234 -21.89 -9.45 3.19
CA LEU A 234 -21.58 -10.87 3.04
C LEU A 234 -20.44 -11.11 2.04
N LEU A 235 -20.41 -10.40 0.91
CA LEU A 235 -19.29 -10.46 -0.05
C LEU A 235 -17.98 -9.98 0.59
N ASP A 236 -18.03 -8.93 1.41
CA ASP A 236 -16.85 -8.40 2.10
C ASP A 236 -16.31 -9.41 3.11
N ARG A 237 -17.19 -10.15 3.80
CA ARG A 237 -16.79 -11.29 4.65
C ARG A 237 -16.12 -12.40 3.85
N PHE A 238 -16.63 -12.75 2.66
CA PHE A 238 -16.00 -13.75 1.81
C PHE A 238 -14.65 -13.28 1.26
N LEU A 239 -14.54 -12.02 0.85
CA LEU A 239 -13.30 -11.45 0.36
C LEU A 239 -12.22 -11.44 1.44
N PHE A 240 -12.57 -11.05 2.66
CA PHE A 240 -11.66 -11.18 3.81
C PHE A 240 -11.28 -12.64 4.05
N LEU A 241 -12.22 -13.57 3.92
CA LEU A 241 -11.96 -15.01 4.10
C LEU A 241 -10.92 -15.55 3.10
N PHE A 242 -11.04 -15.20 1.82
CA PHE A 242 -10.07 -15.58 0.79
C PHE A 242 -8.68 -14.99 1.06
N PHE A 243 -8.62 -13.73 1.49
CA PHE A 243 -7.35 -13.12 1.87
C PHE A 243 -6.76 -13.75 3.13
N ALA A 244 -7.60 -14.09 4.10
CA ALA A 244 -7.20 -14.65 5.38
C ALA A 244 -6.59 -16.04 5.25
N GLU A 245 -7.09 -16.90 4.35
CA GLU A 245 -6.51 -18.23 4.13
C GLU A 245 -5.12 -18.15 3.45
N ASP A 246 -4.93 -17.21 2.53
CA ASP A 246 -3.63 -17.03 1.89
C ASP A 246 -2.61 -16.42 2.86
N ARG A 247 -3.01 -15.40 3.62
CA ARG A 247 -2.15 -14.67 4.58
C ARG A 247 -1.91 -15.40 5.88
N GLN A 248 -2.31 -16.67 5.98
CA GLN A 248 -2.14 -17.51 7.17
C GLN A 248 -2.84 -16.95 8.42
N LEU A 249 -3.87 -16.12 8.23
CA LEU A 249 -4.76 -15.70 9.31
C LEU A 249 -5.75 -16.83 9.65
N LEU A 250 -6.09 -17.60 8.62
CA LEU A 250 -6.78 -18.88 8.68
C LEU A 250 -5.88 -20.01 8.19
N PRO A 251 -6.22 -21.27 8.48
CA PRO A 251 -5.57 -22.41 7.83
C PRO A 251 -5.57 -22.27 6.31
N PRO A 252 -4.47 -22.61 5.62
CA PRO A 252 -4.43 -22.56 4.16
C PRO A 252 -5.55 -23.40 3.53
N ASN A 253 -6.17 -22.89 2.46
CA ASN A 253 -7.30 -23.54 1.77
C ASN A 253 -8.53 -23.79 2.68
N SER A 254 -8.78 -22.92 3.66
CA SER A 254 -9.95 -22.97 4.53
C SER A 254 -11.27 -22.98 3.75
N VAL A 255 -11.38 -22.22 2.67
CA VAL A 255 -12.60 -22.21 1.85
C VAL A 255 -12.82 -23.57 1.20
N ARG A 256 -11.79 -24.15 0.59
CA ARG A 256 -11.88 -25.51 0.03
C ARG A 256 -12.22 -26.55 1.10
N LEU A 257 -11.67 -26.40 2.31
CA LEU A 257 -12.01 -27.26 3.44
C LEU A 257 -13.49 -27.14 3.81
N ILE A 258 -14.05 -25.92 3.89
CA ILE A 258 -15.48 -25.67 4.14
C ILE A 258 -16.35 -26.36 3.10
N LEU A 259 -16.01 -26.16 1.82
CA LEU A 259 -16.75 -26.70 0.68
C LEU A 259 -16.70 -28.24 0.65
N ASN A 260 -15.55 -28.84 0.93
CA ASN A 260 -15.39 -30.29 1.01
C ASN A 260 -16.16 -30.89 2.18
N GLN A 261 -16.13 -30.23 3.34
CA GLN A 261 -16.90 -30.66 4.51
C GLN A 261 -18.41 -30.63 4.24
N TRP A 262 -18.91 -29.60 3.56
CA TRP A 262 -20.33 -29.53 3.17
C TRP A 262 -20.73 -30.67 2.24
N LYS A 263 -19.92 -30.97 1.22
CA LYS A 263 -20.15 -32.12 0.33
C LYS A 263 -20.19 -33.44 1.09
N GLN A 264 -19.22 -33.68 1.98
CA GLN A 264 -19.16 -34.91 2.80
C GLN A 264 -20.40 -35.05 3.70
N LEU A 265 -20.87 -33.96 4.31
CA LEU A 265 -22.07 -33.99 5.14
C LEU A 265 -23.32 -34.36 4.34
N LYS A 266 -23.41 -33.90 3.08
CA LYS A 266 -24.47 -34.27 2.15
C LYS A 266 -24.43 -35.75 1.79
N GLU A 267 -23.24 -36.33 1.62
CA GLU A 267 -23.05 -37.77 1.34
C GLU A 267 -23.35 -38.66 2.55
N LEU A 268 -23.21 -38.15 3.77
CA LEU A 268 -23.42 -38.87 5.02
C LEU A 268 -24.85 -38.70 5.60
N ASP A 269 -25.80 -38.17 4.82
CA ASP A 269 -27.16 -37.84 5.25
C ASP A 269 -27.22 -36.91 6.48
N ALA A 270 -26.16 -36.13 6.72
CA ALA A 270 -26.01 -35.18 7.83
C ALA A 270 -26.07 -33.72 7.34
N TYR A 271 -26.97 -33.46 6.40
CA TYR A 271 -27.08 -32.19 5.69
C TYR A 271 -27.16 -30.97 6.64
N SER A 272 -26.40 -29.94 6.30
CA SER A 272 -26.43 -28.61 6.91
C SER A 272 -26.17 -27.61 5.79
N PRO A 273 -26.88 -26.46 5.75
CA PRO A 273 -26.66 -25.42 4.74
C PRO A 273 -25.19 -25.02 4.64
N LEU A 274 -24.71 -24.76 3.42
CA LEU A 274 -23.33 -24.35 3.18
C LEU A 274 -23.03 -23.04 3.92
N PHE A 275 -23.99 -22.11 3.95
CA PHE A 275 -23.84 -20.85 4.64
C PHE A 275 -23.62 -21.03 6.17
N ASP A 276 -24.24 -22.03 6.80
CA ASP A 276 -23.99 -22.35 8.22
C ASP A 276 -22.55 -22.80 8.46
N ARG A 277 -21.91 -23.42 7.46
CA ARG A 277 -20.49 -23.77 7.53
C ARG A 277 -19.62 -22.51 7.50
N PHE A 278 -19.91 -21.56 6.62
CA PHE A 278 -19.23 -20.28 6.58
C PHE A 278 -19.43 -19.45 7.85
N LYS A 279 -20.66 -19.44 8.41
CA LYS A 279 -20.96 -18.77 9.70
C LYS A 279 -20.05 -19.23 10.84
N LYS A 280 -19.65 -20.51 10.86
CA LYS A 280 -18.67 -21.00 11.87
C LYS A 280 -17.33 -20.28 11.75
N TYR A 281 -16.81 -20.12 10.52
CA TYR A 281 -15.54 -19.42 10.29
C TYR A 281 -15.66 -17.91 10.51
N PHE A 282 -16.81 -17.30 10.19
CA PHE A 282 -17.08 -15.92 10.59
C PHE A 282 -17.07 -15.76 12.11
N GLY A 283 -17.64 -16.72 12.85
CA GLY A 283 -17.54 -16.78 14.30
C GLY A 283 -16.09 -16.91 14.77
N TYR A 284 -15.29 -17.76 14.13
CA TYR A 284 -13.86 -17.92 14.45
C TYR A 284 -13.08 -16.62 14.23
N LEU A 285 -13.34 -15.91 13.14
CA LEU A 285 -12.73 -14.62 12.86
C LEU A 285 -13.21 -13.53 13.83
N ASN A 286 -14.45 -13.60 14.32
CA ASN A 286 -14.98 -12.65 15.30
C ASN A 286 -14.38 -12.88 16.70
N THR A 287 -14.59 -14.07 17.28
CA THR A 287 -14.28 -14.35 18.69
C THR A 287 -12.96 -15.10 18.91
N GLY A 288 -12.32 -15.56 17.84
CA GLY A 288 -11.23 -16.53 17.90
C GLY A 288 -11.75 -17.96 18.02
N PHE A 289 -10.88 -18.93 17.70
CA PHE A 289 -11.16 -20.36 17.80
C PHE A 289 -9.91 -21.11 18.24
N LYS A 290 -10.05 -21.94 19.27
CA LYS A 290 -9.03 -22.85 19.77
C LYS A 290 -9.40 -24.26 19.33
N GLY A 291 -8.82 -24.71 18.22
CA GLY A 291 -9.14 -26.01 17.63
C GLY A 291 -8.15 -27.10 18.03
N LYS A 292 -8.48 -28.36 17.71
CA LYS A 292 -7.53 -29.48 17.88
C LYS A 292 -6.47 -29.52 16.78
N GLN A 293 -6.80 -29.02 15.59
CA GLN A 293 -5.94 -29.07 14.40
C GLN A 293 -5.29 -27.72 14.09
N TYR A 294 -5.98 -26.63 14.42
CA TYR A 294 -5.53 -25.27 14.15
C TYR A 294 -6.19 -24.32 15.14
N ASP A 295 -5.52 -23.20 15.38
CA ASP A 295 -6.06 -22.06 16.10
C ASP A 295 -6.39 -20.95 15.10
N VAL A 296 -7.45 -20.19 15.37
CA VAL A 296 -7.78 -18.95 14.66
C VAL A 296 -7.80 -17.83 15.69
N TYR A 297 -7.10 -16.75 15.39
CA TYR A 297 -7.12 -15.57 16.25
C TYR A 297 -8.41 -14.78 16.08
N ALA A 298 -8.80 -14.02 17.10
CA ALA A 298 -9.91 -13.09 16.98
C ALA A 298 -9.47 -11.88 16.16
N TYR A 299 -9.92 -11.81 14.91
CA TYR A 299 -9.75 -10.68 14.00
C TYR A 299 -11.04 -9.83 14.05
N ASN A 300 -11.32 -9.29 15.24
CA ASN A 300 -12.49 -8.45 15.51
C ASN A 300 -12.23 -7.02 15.02
N GLY A 301 -13.09 -6.51 14.14
CA GLY A 301 -13.07 -5.15 13.63
C GLY A 301 -14.46 -4.59 13.27
N GLY A 302 -15.54 -5.31 13.57
CA GLY A 302 -16.90 -4.94 13.17
C GLY A 302 -17.49 -5.78 12.03
N LEU A 303 -16.68 -6.15 11.03
CA LEU A 303 -17.12 -6.90 9.83
C LEU A 303 -17.82 -8.23 10.17
N PHE A 304 -17.29 -8.97 11.14
CA PHE A 304 -17.77 -10.29 11.56
C PHE A 304 -18.71 -10.25 12.78
N LEU A 305 -19.19 -9.07 13.20
CA LEU A 305 -20.19 -8.98 14.26
C LEU A 305 -21.49 -9.69 13.86
N PRO A 306 -22.25 -10.26 14.83
CA PRO A 306 -23.57 -10.81 14.57
C PRO A 306 -24.45 -9.82 13.81
N ASP A 307 -25.29 -10.33 12.91
CA ASP A 307 -26.13 -9.49 12.07
C ASP A 307 -27.47 -10.20 11.88
N ASP A 308 -28.49 -9.68 12.56
CA ASP A 308 -29.79 -10.35 12.69
C ASP A 308 -30.42 -10.72 11.35
N VAL A 309 -30.21 -9.91 10.30
CA VAL A 309 -30.73 -10.23 8.98
C VAL A 309 -29.89 -11.35 8.36
N LEU A 310 -28.56 -11.20 8.30
CA LEU A 310 -27.67 -12.22 7.73
C LEU A 310 -27.79 -13.57 8.44
N ASP A 311 -28.05 -13.57 9.74
CA ASP A 311 -28.16 -14.81 10.52
C ASP A 311 -29.46 -15.59 10.21
N ASN A 312 -30.46 -14.93 9.63
CA ASN A 312 -31.80 -15.48 9.35
C ASN A 312 -32.17 -15.55 7.86
N ILE A 313 -31.27 -15.18 6.93
CA ILE A 313 -31.52 -15.35 5.49
C ILE A 313 -31.25 -16.78 5.02
N ILE A 314 -32.01 -17.18 4.00
CA ILE A 314 -31.83 -18.39 3.23
C ILE A 314 -30.97 -18.05 2.01
N ILE A 315 -29.93 -18.84 1.77
CA ILE A 315 -29.02 -18.67 0.63
C ILE A 315 -29.01 -19.97 -0.17
N ASP A 316 -28.99 -19.85 -1.50
CA ASP A 316 -28.81 -20.99 -2.41
C ASP A 316 -27.40 -21.58 -2.23
N ASP A 317 -27.34 -22.82 -1.76
CA ASP A 317 -26.09 -23.56 -1.50
C ASP A 317 -25.27 -23.81 -2.78
N ASP A 318 -25.93 -24.10 -3.91
CA ASP A 318 -25.24 -24.43 -5.16
C ASP A 318 -24.64 -23.16 -5.79
N LEU A 319 -25.38 -22.05 -5.73
CA LEU A 319 -24.87 -20.72 -6.10
C LEU A 319 -23.68 -20.32 -5.21
N LEU A 320 -23.83 -20.48 -3.89
CA LEU A 320 -22.79 -20.12 -2.94
C LEU A 320 -21.54 -20.98 -3.16
N TYR A 321 -21.71 -22.29 -3.39
CA TYR A 321 -20.63 -23.22 -3.70
C TYR A 321 -19.86 -22.80 -4.96
N LEU A 322 -20.59 -22.53 -6.06
CA LEU A 322 -19.99 -22.18 -7.35
C LEU A 322 -19.09 -20.95 -7.25
N HIS A 323 -19.61 -19.86 -6.67
CA HIS A 323 -18.91 -18.59 -6.63
C HIS A 323 -17.78 -18.56 -5.61
N THR A 324 -17.99 -19.14 -4.42
CA THR A 324 -16.93 -19.18 -3.40
C THR A 324 -15.78 -20.09 -3.80
N LEU A 325 -16.05 -21.20 -4.49
CA LEU A 325 -15.01 -22.04 -5.08
C LEU A 325 -14.20 -21.23 -6.10
N LYS A 326 -14.89 -20.60 -7.06
CA LYS A 326 -14.25 -19.84 -8.14
C LYS A 326 -13.37 -18.70 -7.62
N LEU A 327 -13.88 -17.94 -6.64
CA LEU A 327 -13.12 -16.83 -6.05
C LEU A 327 -11.96 -17.30 -5.17
N SER A 328 -12.06 -18.48 -4.52
CA SER A 328 -10.94 -19.07 -3.76
C SER A 328 -9.79 -19.60 -4.62
N GLU A 329 -9.91 -19.60 -5.95
CA GLU A 329 -8.82 -20.00 -6.85
C GLU A 329 -7.84 -18.87 -7.16
N TYR A 330 -8.19 -17.63 -6.82
CA TYR A 330 -7.29 -16.48 -6.96
C TYR A 330 -6.27 -16.47 -5.83
N ASP A 331 -5.04 -16.05 -6.14
CA ASP A 331 -3.99 -15.88 -5.13
C ASP A 331 -4.01 -14.45 -4.59
N PHE A 332 -4.57 -14.28 -3.40
CA PHE A 332 -4.74 -12.97 -2.75
C PHE A 332 -3.45 -12.44 -2.10
N ILE A 333 -2.36 -13.22 -2.07
CA ILE A 333 -1.04 -12.72 -1.68
C ILE A 333 -0.32 -12.12 -2.88
N SER A 334 -0.31 -12.86 -3.99
CA SER A 334 0.67 -12.65 -5.06
C SER A 334 0.06 -12.03 -6.31
N GLU A 335 -1.26 -12.17 -6.50
CA GLU A 335 -2.00 -11.72 -7.67
C GLU A 335 -2.98 -10.57 -7.39
N VAL A 336 -3.46 -10.43 -6.15
CA VAL A 336 -4.43 -9.40 -5.77
C VAL A 336 -3.83 -8.39 -4.80
N ASP A 337 -3.25 -7.31 -5.31
CA ASP A 337 -2.84 -6.16 -4.47
C ASP A 337 -4.08 -5.41 -3.96
N VAL A 338 -3.92 -4.71 -2.84
CA VAL A 338 -4.93 -3.81 -2.25
C VAL A 338 -5.41 -2.76 -3.23
N ASN A 339 -4.59 -2.38 -4.21
CA ASN A 339 -5.00 -1.51 -5.32
C ASN A 339 -6.07 -2.15 -6.23
N ILE A 340 -5.94 -3.45 -6.52
CA ILE A 340 -6.93 -4.21 -7.29
C ILE A 340 -8.25 -4.25 -6.54
N LEU A 341 -8.19 -4.40 -5.22
CA LEU A 341 -9.37 -4.33 -4.36
C LEU A 341 -10.03 -2.95 -4.43
N GLY A 342 -9.26 -1.86 -4.32
CA GLY A 342 -9.77 -0.50 -4.49
C GLY A 342 -10.56 -0.33 -5.80
N HIS A 343 -10.04 -0.86 -6.91
CA HIS A 343 -10.75 -0.85 -8.20
C HIS A 343 -12.03 -1.70 -8.23
N ILE A 344 -12.00 -2.90 -7.63
CA ILE A 344 -13.18 -3.78 -7.54
C ILE A 344 -14.28 -3.09 -6.72
N PHE A 345 -13.91 -2.55 -5.58
CA PHE A 345 -14.81 -1.88 -4.66
C PHE A 345 -15.44 -0.64 -5.28
N GLU A 346 -14.68 0.18 -5.99
CA GLU A 346 -15.25 1.34 -6.67
C GLU A 346 -16.24 0.99 -7.76
N ASN A 347 -15.94 -0.02 -8.58
CA ASN A 347 -16.87 -0.46 -9.59
C ASN A 347 -18.15 -1.05 -8.94
N SER A 348 -18.00 -1.73 -7.81
CA SER A 348 -19.12 -2.25 -6.99
C SER A 348 -20.02 -1.14 -6.42
N LEU A 349 -19.44 0.01 -6.04
CA LEU A 349 -20.21 1.18 -5.58
C LEU A 349 -21.07 1.77 -6.70
N ASN A 350 -20.56 1.82 -7.94
CA ASN A 350 -21.33 2.31 -9.08
C ASN A 350 -22.58 1.44 -9.35
N GLU A 351 -22.43 0.11 -9.28
CA GLU A 351 -23.55 -0.82 -9.44
C GLU A 351 -24.62 -0.64 -8.35
N LEU A 352 -24.19 -0.41 -7.11
CA LEU A 352 -25.08 -0.16 -5.97
C LEU A 352 -25.97 1.05 -6.21
N ASP A 353 -25.36 2.10 -6.70
CA ASP A 353 -26.00 3.37 -6.98
C ASP A 353 -27.03 3.30 -8.12
N GLU A 354 -26.78 2.44 -9.11
CA GLU A 354 -27.72 2.14 -10.19
C GLU A 354 -28.91 1.32 -9.69
N ILE A 355 -28.65 0.30 -8.87
CA ILE A 355 -29.70 -0.58 -8.32
C ILE A 355 -30.61 0.19 -7.35
N LYS A 356 -30.05 1.04 -6.47
CA LYS A 356 -30.85 1.94 -5.61
C LYS A 356 -31.77 2.84 -6.44
N ALA A 357 -31.24 3.48 -7.50
CA ALA A 357 -32.03 4.34 -8.36
C ALA A 357 -33.17 3.59 -9.07
N GLN A 358 -32.93 2.35 -9.51
CA GLN A 358 -33.97 1.49 -10.10
C GLN A 358 -35.05 1.12 -9.09
N LEU A 359 -34.65 0.74 -7.87
CA LEU A 359 -35.58 0.39 -6.78
C LEU A 359 -36.43 1.58 -6.34
N GLU A 360 -35.88 2.79 -6.38
CA GLU A 360 -36.58 4.05 -6.07
C GLU A 360 -37.42 4.61 -7.25
N GLY A 361 -37.44 3.92 -8.40
CA GLY A 361 -38.20 4.35 -9.58
C GLY A 361 -37.63 5.60 -10.28
N GLN A 362 -36.37 5.95 -10.03
CA GLN A 362 -35.70 7.06 -10.70
C GLN A 362 -35.20 6.64 -12.10
N ALA A 363 -35.31 7.54 -13.08
CA ALA A 363 -34.84 7.25 -14.45
C ALA A 363 -33.31 7.09 -14.49
N VAL A 364 -32.84 5.87 -14.78
CA VAL A 364 -31.42 5.57 -14.95
C VAL A 364 -30.98 5.97 -16.36
N ASP A 365 -30.33 7.12 -16.47
CA ASP A 365 -29.71 7.57 -17.72
C ASP A 365 -28.40 6.77 -17.95
N LYS A 366 -28.48 5.69 -18.74
CA LYS A 366 -27.35 4.81 -19.08
C LYS A 366 -26.15 5.53 -19.73
N SER A 367 -26.35 6.76 -20.23
CA SER A 367 -25.29 7.61 -20.80
C SER A 367 -24.58 8.50 -19.78
N LYS A 368 -25.14 8.61 -18.56
CA LYS A 368 -24.57 9.32 -17.42
C LYS A 368 -24.32 8.32 -16.30
N THR A 369 -23.24 7.55 -16.41
CA THR A 369 -22.66 6.89 -15.24
C THR A 369 -22.52 7.93 -14.12
N LYS A 370 -23.01 7.61 -12.92
CA LYS A 370 -23.00 8.49 -11.73
C LYS A 370 -21.61 9.00 -11.33
N ARG A 371 -20.51 8.57 -11.99
CA ARG A 371 -19.17 9.20 -11.95
C ARG A 371 -19.21 10.74 -12.00
N LYS A 372 -20.16 11.34 -12.73
CA LYS A 372 -20.33 12.82 -12.80
C LYS A 372 -21.26 13.43 -11.76
N LYS A 373 -22.09 12.63 -11.07
CA LYS A 373 -23.11 13.15 -10.15
C LYS A 373 -22.59 13.23 -8.72
N ASP A 374 -21.85 12.22 -8.28
CA ASP A 374 -21.30 12.14 -6.91
C ASP A 374 -19.79 12.43 -6.86
N GLY A 375 -19.13 12.61 -8.02
CA GLY A 375 -17.73 13.01 -8.12
C GLY A 375 -16.72 11.98 -7.61
N VAL A 376 -17.13 10.72 -7.45
CA VAL A 376 -16.30 9.62 -6.93
C VAL A 376 -15.34 9.12 -8.02
N PHE A 377 -14.05 9.38 -7.85
CA PHE A 377 -12.99 8.91 -8.73
C PHE A 377 -11.85 8.29 -7.91
N TYR A 378 -11.41 7.08 -8.29
CA TYR A 378 -10.15 6.53 -7.80
C TYR A 378 -9.05 7.57 -7.98
N THR A 379 -8.34 7.83 -6.90
CA THR A 379 -7.12 8.62 -6.98
C THR A 379 -5.98 7.68 -7.33
N PRO A 380 -5.36 7.81 -8.51
CA PRO A 380 -4.22 6.99 -8.86
C PRO A 380 -3.15 7.06 -7.78
N LYS A 381 -2.56 5.91 -7.48
CA LYS A 381 -1.51 5.72 -6.48
C LYS A 381 -0.35 6.73 -6.57
N TYR A 382 0.08 7.10 -7.77
CA TYR A 382 1.15 8.10 -7.91
C TYR A 382 0.73 9.49 -7.41
N ILE A 383 -0.57 9.83 -7.51
CA ILE A 383 -1.12 11.07 -6.98
C ILE A 383 -1.22 11.00 -5.46
N THR A 384 -1.76 9.92 -4.89
CA THR A 384 -1.84 9.77 -3.43
C THR A 384 -0.45 9.80 -2.82
N LYS A 385 0.53 9.08 -3.40
CA LYS A 385 1.93 9.08 -2.95
C LYS A 385 2.52 10.49 -2.97
N TYR A 386 2.41 11.17 -4.10
CA TYR A 386 2.93 12.53 -4.26
C TYR A 386 2.35 13.49 -3.22
N ILE A 387 1.02 13.48 -3.03
CA ILE A 387 0.37 14.37 -2.06
C ILE A 387 0.80 14.04 -0.63
N VAL A 388 0.85 12.77 -0.24
CA VAL A 388 1.29 12.36 1.10
C VAL A 388 2.74 12.77 1.37
N GLU A 389 3.64 12.54 0.41
CA GLU A 389 5.06 12.95 0.53
C GLU A 389 5.19 14.48 0.67
N ASN A 390 4.42 15.25 -0.10
CA ASN A 390 4.48 16.71 -0.07
C ASN A 390 3.62 17.34 1.05
N THR A 391 2.99 16.55 1.90
CA THR A 391 2.20 17.03 3.06
C THR A 391 2.74 16.43 4.35
N VAL A 392 2.45 15.16 4.61
CA VAL A 392 2.94 14.41 5.77
C VAL A 392 4.46 14.34 5.75
N GLY A 393 5.05 14.01 4.59
CA GLY A 393 6.50 13.95 4.45
C GLY A 393 7.19 15.30 4.68
N LYS A 394 6.60 16.39 4.17
CA LYS A 394 7.09 17.74 4.43
C LYS A 394 7.07 18.09 5.92
N LEU A 395 6.00 17.74 6.64
CA LEU A 395 5.90 17.96 8.08
C LEU A 395 6.93 17.13 8.86
N CYS A 396 7.16 15.88 8.44
CA CYS A 396 8.22 15.02 9.00
C CYS A 396 9.62 15.64 8.79
N GLU A 397 9.91 16.21 7.62
CA GLU A 397 11.18 16.92 7.38
C GLU A 397 11.37 18.11 8.33
N GLU A 398 10.35 18.95 8.48
CA GLU A 398 10.38 20.12 9.37
C GLU A 398 10.60 19.70 10.83
N LYS A 399 9.92 18.63 11.27
CA LYS A 399 10.08 18.10 12.63
C LYS A 399 11.44 17.45 12.85
N LYS A 400 11.97 16.71 11.88
CA LYS A 400 13.35 16.20 11.96
C LYS A 400 14.37 17.33 12.09
N ALA A 401 14.15 18.45 11.40
CA ALA A 401 15.00 19.64 11.54
C ALA A 401 14.88 20.28 12.94
N GLU A 402 13.66 20.38 13.49
CA GLU A 402 13.40 20.89 14.85
C GLU A 402 14.09 20.03 15.93
N PHE A 403 14.04 18.70 15.81
CA PHE A 403 14.73 17.76 16.70
C PHE A 403 16.23 17.61 16.41
N GLU A 404 16.78 18.37 15.44
CA GLU A 404 18.18 18.31 15.01
C GLU A 404 18.64 16.88 14.64
N ILE A 405 17.80 16.13 13.93
CA ILE A 405 18.10 14.78 13.45
C ILE A 405 18.88 14.90 12.13
N VAL A 406 20.19 14.74 12.22
CA VAL A 406 21.11 14.73 11.08
C VAL A 406 21.72 13.34 10.96
N GLU A 407 21.50 12.66 9.82
CA GLU A 407 21.89 11.26 9.60
C GLU A 407 23.36 10.95 9.92
N ASP A 408 24.27 11.84 9.53
CA ASP A 408 25.72 11.67 9.77
C ASP A 408 26.05 11.53 11.26
N ASN A 409 25.23 12.11 12.15
CA ASN A 409 25.41 11.99 13.59
C ASN A 409 25.03 10.60 14.13
N TYR A 410 24.32 9.75 13.38
CA TYR A 410 23.87 8.42 13.84
C TYR A 410 24.79 7.27 13.39
N THR A 411 25.86 7.59 12.67
CA THR A 411 26.88 6.63 12.25
C THR A 411 27.56 5.94 13.44
N THR A 412 27.94 4.67 13.26
CA THR A 412 28.60 3.89 14.31
C THR A 412 29.98 4.46 14.61
N ASP A 413 30.20 4.92 15.85
CA ASP A 413 31.50 5.39 16.32
C ASP A 413 31.84 4.75 17.67
N LYS A 414 32.79 3.79 17.66
CA LYS A 414 33.26 3.05 18.84
C LYS A 414 33.89 3.96 19.91
N LYS A 415 34.27 5.20 19.57
CA LYS A 415 34.86 6.19 20.50
C LYS A 415 33.85 7.21 21.03
N ARG A 416 32.58 7.13 20.61
CA ARG A 416 31.55 8.10 20.98
C ARG A 416 31.24 8.03 22.48
N GLN A 417 31.19 9.20 23.11
CA GLN A 417 30.88 9.28 24.54
C GLN A 417 29.43 8.86 24.82
N LYS A 418 29.21 8.14 25.93
CA LYS A 418 27.87 7.69 26.37
C LYS A 418 26.85 8.83 26.46
N LYS A 419 27.29 10.04 26.85
CA LYS A 419 26.43 11.23 26.93
C LYS A 419 25.90 11.65 25.56
N THR A 420 26.73 11.63 24.52
CA THR A 420 26.34 11.95 23.15
C THR A 420 25.39 10.90 22.58
N ILE A 421 25.67 9.61 22.83
CA ILE A 421 24.76 8.51 22.44
C ILE A 421 23.37 8.72 23.05
N LYS A 422 23.31 9.07 24.35
CA LYS A 422 22.05 9.36 25.02
C LYS A 422 21.29 10.53 24.37
N ILE A 423 21.96 11.65 24.10
CA ILE A 423 21.33 12.81 23.46
C ILE A 423 20.75 12.45 22.08
N LEU A 424 21.50 11.69 21.27
CA LEU A 424 21.03 11.27 19.94
C LEU A 424 19.85 10.31 20.02
N LEU A 425 19.87 9.39 20.99
CA LEU A 425 18.76 8.48 21.27
C LEU A 425 17.52 9.24 21.75
N ASP A 426 17.69 10.22 22.64
CA ASP A 426 16.59 11.03 23.16
C ASP A 426 15.90 11.78 21.98
N ARG A 427 16.67 12.36 21.04
CA ARG A 427 16.12 13.02 19.83
C ARG A 427 15.27 12.09 18.96
N ILE A 428 15.76 10.90 18.62
CA ILE A 428 14.99 9.95 17.78
C ILE A 428 13.78 9.38 18.54
N THR A 429 13.89 9.25 19.86
CA THR A 429 12.78 8.79 20.70
C THR A 429 11.69 9.85 20.78
N GLU A 430 12.05 11.12 20.95
CA GLU A 430 11.11 12.25 20.93
C GLU A 430 10.43 12.38 19.56
N TYR A 431 11.19 12.28 18.47
CA TYR A 431 10.61 12.28 17.13
C TYR A 431 9.68 11.09 16.89
N ARG A 432 10.05 9.88 17.34
CA ARG A 432 9.18 8.70 17.28
C ARG A 432 7.89 8.90 18.07
N ASN A 433 7.98 9.45 19.28
CA ASN A 433 6.80 9.72 20.11
C ASN A 433 5.89 10.74 19.45
N TRP A 434 6.45 11.79 18.82
CA TRP A 434 5.68 12.73 18.01
C TRP A 434 5.02 12.04 16.80
N LEU A 435 5.76 11.18 16.09
CA LEU A 435 5.25 10.45 14.92
C LEU A 435 4.11 9.48 15.30
N LEU A 436 4.13 8.87 16.49
CA LEU A 436 3.02 8.06 17.00
C LEU A 436 1.77 8.87 17.38
N GLN A 437 1.86 10.21 17.40
CA GLN A 437 0.77 11.11 17.81
C GLN A 437 0.26 12.00 16.66
N ILE A 438 0.90 11.99 15.48
CA ILE A 438 0.44 12.81 14.36
C ILE A 438 -0.94 12.35 13.86
N THR A 439 -1.86 13.28 13.68
CA THR A 439 -3.24 12.98 13.28
C THR A 439 -3.49 13.43 11.83
N ILE A 440 -3.87 12.47 10.97
CA ILE A 440 -4.06 12.64 9.53
C ILE A 440 -5.51 12.29 9.19
N CYS A 441 -6.23 13.21 8.58
CA CYS A 441 -7.63 13.02 8.22
C CYS A 441 -7.87 13.08 6.70
N ASP A 442 -8.67 12.14 6.19
CA ASP A 442 -9.34 12.23 4.90
C ASP A 442 -10.86 12.41 5.09
N PRO A 443 -11.42 13.61 4.81
CA PRO A 443 -12.82 13.91 5.06
C PRO A 443 -13.77 13.42 3.95
N ALA A 444 -13.26 12.80 2.90
CA ALA A 444 -14.05 12.16 1.85
C ALA A 444 -13.31 10.90 1.39
N CYS A 445 -13.13 9.96 2.33
CA CYS A 445 -12.08 8.95 2.21
C CYS A 445 -12.34 7.90 1.13
N GLY A 446 -13.59 7.75 0.66
CA GLY A 446 -13.96 6.73 -0.31
C GLY A 446 -13.47 5.36 0.12
N SER A 447 -12.78 4.66 -0.77
CA SER A 447 -12.14 3.36 -0.51
C SER A 447 -10.89 3.40 0.38
N GLY A 448 -10.48 4.57 0.86
CA GLY A 448 -9.35 4.77 1.77
C GLY A 448 -7.98 4.90 1.08
N ALA A 449 -7.91 5.25 -0.20
CA ALA A 449 -6.65 5.30 -0.96
C ALA A 449 -5.58 6.21 -0.33
N PHE A 450 -5.95 7.41 0.13
CA PHE A 450 -5.04 8.30 0.85
C PHE A 450 -4.62 7.76 2.21
N LEU A 451 -5.56 7.15 2.95
CA LEU A 451 -5.28 6.56 4.26
C LEU A 451 -4.30 5.40 4.16
N ASN A 452 -4.46 4.51 3.17
CA ASN A 452 -3.50 3.44 2.91
C ASN A 452 -2.12 3.99 2.54
N GLN A 453 -2.06 5.07 1.74
CA GLN A 453 -0.78 5.68 1.37
C GLN A 453 -0.12 6.40 2.55
N ALA A 454 -0.89 7.02 3.44
CA ALA A 454 -0.40 7.60 4.68
C ALA A 454 0.11 6.52 5.66
N LEU A 455 -0.59 5.39 5.76
CA LEU A 455 -0.14 4.21 6.49
C LEU A 455 1.23 3.73 5.98
N ASP A 456 1.34 3.48 4.66
CA ASP A 456 2.58 3.04 4.04
C ASP A 456 3.73 4.03 4.31
N PHE A 457 3.47 5.34 4.24
CA PHE A 457 4.44 6.38 4.54
C PHE A 457 4.90 6.33 6.01
N LEU A 458 3.98 6.30 6.96
CA LEU A 458 4.31 6.28 8.39
C LEU A 458 5.10 5.02 8.79
N ILE A 459 4.75 3.85 8.24
CA ILE A 459 5.50 2.61 8.44
C ILE A 459 6.96 2.76 7.97
N LEU A 460 7.16 3.36 6.79
CA LEU A 460 8.51 3.60 6.26
C LEU A 460 9.29 4.60 7.10
N GLU A 461 8.64 5.68 7.56
CA GLU A 461 9.29 6.67 8.42
C GLU A 461 9.68 6.07 9.79
N HIS A 462 8.86 5.20 10.37
CA HIS A 462 9.25 4.47 11.59
C HIS A 462 10.43 3.52 11.36
N LYS A 463 10.45 2.80 10.24
CA LYS A 463 11.59 1.95 9.86
C LYS A 463 12.88 2.76 9.69
N TYR A 464 12.79 3.95 9.11
CA TYR A 464 13.93 4.87 9.04
C TYR A 464 14.47 5.22 10.44
N ILE A 465 13.60 5.45 11.43
CA ILE A 465 14.05 5.70 12.82
C ILE A 465 14.70 4.43 13.41
N ASP A 466 14.13 3.24 13.17
CA ASP A 466 14.74 1.97 13.61
C ASP A 466 16.15 1.78 13.03
N GLU A 467 16.36 2.16 11.76
CA GLU A 467 17.68 2.09 11.11
C GLU A 467 18.68 3.08 11.72
N LEU A 468 18.28 4.31 12.03
CA LEU A 468 19.14 5.27 12.72
C LEU A 468 19.54 4.76 14.12
N GLN A 469 18.60 4.14 14.83
CA GLN A 469 18.86 3.55 16.13
C GLN A 469 19.82 2.36 16.01
N ALA A 470 19.62 1.49 15.02
CA ALA A 470 20.49 0.35 14.75
C ALA A 470 21.92 0.78 14.41
N LYS A 471 22.10 1.84 13.60
CA LYS A 471 23.44 2.42 13.31
C LYS A 471 24.13 2.96 14.57
N LEU A 472 23.37 3.48 15.53
CA LEU A 472 23.90 4.02 16.77
C LEU A 472 24.40 2.94 17.74
N PHE A 473 23.71 1.79 17.83
CA PHE A 473 24.01 0.73 18.81
C PHE A 473 24.63 -0.54 18.22
N GLY A 474 24.58 -0.73 16.90
CA GLY A 474 24.95 -1.96 16.22
C GLY A 474 23.93 -3.10 16.35
N ASP A 475 22.76 -2.83 16.93
CA ASP A 475 21.66 -3.78 17.08
C ASP A 475 20.31 -3.06 16.92
N ALA A 476 19.38 -3.69 16.20
CA ALA A 476 18.09 -3.10 15.87
C ALA A 476 17.05 -3.54 16.91
N MET A 477 16.61 -2.63 17.77
CA MET A 477 15.41 -2.87 18.58
C MET A 477 14.18 -2.52 17.73
N VAL A 478 13.68 -3.50 16.97
CA VAL A 478 12.45 -3.32 16.18
C VAL A 478 11.25 -3.29 17.13
N LEU A 479 10.47 -2.21 17.04
CA LEU A 479 9.28 -2.05 17.86
C LEU A 479 8.16 -2.91 17.25
N SER A 480 7.85 -4.03 17.90
CA SER A 480 6.68 -4.82 17.58
C SER A 480 5.43 -3.98 17.88
N ASP A 481 4.60 -3.70 16.85
CA ASP A 481 3.25 -3.07 16.92
C ASP A 481 3.12 -1.62 16.39
N VAL A 482 4.09 -1.11 15.61
CA VAL A 482 4.00 0.23 15.00
C VAL A 482 2.78 0.37 14.08
N GLU A 483 2.53 -0.61 13.20
CA GLU A 483 1.39 -0.59 12.28
C GLU A 483 0.06 -0.49 13.02
N LYS A 484 -0.01 -1.17 14.17
CA LYS A 484 -1.17 -1.17 15.04
C LYS A 484 -1.42 0.22 15.61
N SER A 485 -0.38 0.85 16.15
CA SER A 485 -0.46 2.20 16.71
C SER A 485 -0.84 3.23 15.65
N ILE A 486 -0.32 3.09 14.42
CA ILE A 486 -0.65 3.99 13.31
C ILE A 486 -2.16 3.98 13.02
N LEU A 487 -2.74 2.79 12.91
CA LEU A 487 -4.17 2.65 12.65
C LEU A 487 -5.05 3.17 13.79
N GLU A 488 -4.66 2.95 15.06
CA GLU A 488 -5.46 3.35 16.23
C GLU A 488 -5.38 4.86 16.50
N ASN A 489 -4.26 5.51 16.21
CA ASN A 489 -3.99 6.86 16.71
C ASN A 489 -3.79 7.91 15.60
N ASN A 490 -3.37 7.51 14.40
CA ASN A 490 -2.88 8.46 13.41
C ASN A 490 -3.84 8.70 12.24
N LEU A 491 -4.62 7.70 11.81
CA LEU A 491 -5.40 7.77 10.57
C LEU A 491 -6.90 7.91 10.84
N PHE A 492 -7.52 8.93 10.27
CA PHE A 492 -8.95 9.26 10.42
C PHE A 492 -9.61 9.45 9.07
N GLY A 493 -10.84 8.95 8.92
CA GLY A 493 -11.57 9.00 7.65
C GLY A 493 -13.05 9.27 7.86
N VAL A 494 -13.65 10.07 6.99
CA VAL A 494 -15.11 10.22 6.93
C VAL A 494 -15.57 10.07 5.50
N ASP A 495 -16.66 9.34 5.29
CA ASP A 495 -17.34 9.29 4.00
C ASP A 495 -18.87 9.25 4.16
N LEU A 496 -19.58 9.82 3.20
CA LEU A 496 -21.05 9.84 3.19
C LEU A 496 -21.63 8.44 2.96
N ASN A 497 -20.93 7.60 2.19
CA ASN A 497 -21.36 6.26 1.83
C ASN A 497 -20.80 5.23 2.83
N GLU A 498 -21.71 4.56 3.54
CA GLU A 498 -21.38 3.53 4.53
C GLU A 498 -20.56 2.38 3.94
N GLU A 499 -20.86 1.98 2.71
CA GLU A 499 -20.11 0.90 2.05
C GLU A 499 -18.67 1.32 1.76
N SER A 500 -18.46 2.60 1.39
CA SER A 500 -17.10 3.14 1.18
C SER A 500 -16.30 3.12 2.47
N VAL A 501 -16.94 3.45 3.60
CA VAL A 501 -16.34 3.35 4.93
C VAL A 501 -15.94 1.92 5.26
N GLU A 502 -16.82 0.93 5.04
CA GLU A 502 -16.50 -0.48 5.30
C GLU A 502 -15.38 -0.99 4.40
N ILE A 503 -15.37 -0.57 3.14
CA ILE A 503 -14.28 -0.85 2.19
C ILE A 503 -12.95 -0.26 2.67
N ALA A 504 -12.94 1.00 3.12
CA ALA A 504 -11.73 1.65 3.63
C ALA A 504 -11.18 0.92 4.85
N LYS A 505 -12.05 0.53 5.79
CA LYS A 505 -11.67 -0.29 6.96
C LYS A 505 -11.10 -1.64 6.52
N LEU A 506 -11.77 -2.33 5.60
CA LEU A 506 -11.31 -3.60 5.06
C LEU A 506 -9.93 -3.46 4.42
N SER A 507 -9.73 -2.46 3.55
CA SER A 507 -8.44 -2.19 2.90
C SER A 507 -7.30 -1.98 3.91
N LEU A 508 -7.55 -1.16 4.95
CA LEU A 508 -6.57 -0.90 6.00
C LEU A 508 -6.25 -2.15 6.81
N TRP A 509 -7.27 -2.95 7.17
CA TRP A 509 -7.06 -4.23 7.85
C TRP A 509 -6.24 -5.20 7.02
N LEU A 510 -6.55 -5.35 5.72
CA LEU A 510 -5.81 -6.26 4.83
C LEU A 510 -4.33 -5.83 4.70
N ARG A 511 -4.03 -4.53 4.78
CA ARG A 511 -2.64 -4.02 4.80
C ARG A 511 -1.89 -4.34 6.09
N THR A 512 -2.55 -4.30 7.24
CA THR A 512 -1.90 -4.51 8.55
C THR A 512 -2.08 -5.91 9.12
N ALA A 513 -2.88 -6.76 8.50
CA ALA A 513 -3.19 -8.08 9.03
C ALA A 513 -1.92 -8.92 9.11
N GLN A 514 -1.65 -9.42 10.32
CA GLN A 514 -0.51 -10.29 10.61
C GLN A 514 -0.98 -11.52 11.38
N PRO A 515 -0.39 -12.70 11.12
CA PRO A 515 -0.70 -13.91 11.86
C PRO A 515 -0.56 -13.69 13.38
N ASN A 516 -1.52 -14.23 14.15
CA ASN A 516 -1.52 -14.21 15.62
C ASN A 516 -1.63 -12.82 16.27
N ARG A 517 -2.05 -11.78 15.52
CA ARG A 517 -2.35 -10.44 16.06
C ARG A 517 -3.81 -10.08 15.85
N LYS A 518 -4.44 -9.48 16.87
CA LYS A 518 -5.82 -8.96 16.72
C LYS A 518 -5.85 -7.80 15.73
N LEU A 519 -6.90 -7.72 14.93
CA LEU A 519 -7.19 -6.50 14.17
C LEU A 519 -7.58 -5.36 15.12
N ASN A 520 -7.35 -4.15 14.64
CA ASN A 520 -7.76 -2.94 15.35
C ASN A 520 -9.21 -2.64 15.10
N ASP A 521 -9.87 -2.11 16.13
CA ASP A 521 -11.19 -1.51 15.97
C ASP A 521 -11.03 -0.13 15.31
N LEU A 522 -11.34 -0.06 14.01
CA LEU A 522 -11.29 1.17 13.23
C LEU A 522 -12.60 1.98 13.30
N ASN A 523 -13.62 1.51 14.01
CA ASN A 523 -14.93 2.18 14.04
C ASN A 523 -14.88 3.59 14.66
N ASN A 524 -13.89 3.86 15.51
CA ASN A 524 -13.71 5.17 16.14
C ASN A 524 -12.96 6.16 15.26
N ASN A 525 -12.29 5.70 14.20
CA ASN A 525 -11.41 6.53 13.38
C ASN A 525 -11.96 6.71 11.96
N ILE A 526 -12.59 5.68 11.39
CA ILE A 526 -13.21 5.71 10.06
C ILE A 526 -14.73 5.66 10.23
N LYS A 527 -15.40 6.78 9.94
CA LYS A 527 -16.82 6.99 10.28
C LYS A 527 -17.67 7.33 9.06
N CYS A 528 -18.95 6.98 9.12
CA CYS A 528 -19.92 7.36 8.09
C CYS A 528 -20.63 8.66 8.49
N GLY A 529 -20.67 9.64 7.58
CA GLY A 529 -21.36 10.90 7.80
C GLY A 529 -21.11 11.94 6.71
N ASN A 530 -21.92 12.99 6.73
CA ASN A 530 -21.81 14.14 5.85
C ASN A 530 -20.80 15.13 6.41
N SER A 531 -19.57 15.08 5.90
CA SER A 531 -18.47 15.93 6.32
C SER A 531 -18.76 17.43 6.30
N LEU A 532 -19.74 17.89 5.50
CA LEU A 532 -20.06 19.32 5.36
C LEU A 532 -21.25 19.79 6.23
N ILE A 533 -22.11 18.88 6.69
CA ILE A 533 -23.40 19.23 7.29
C ILE A 533 -23.53 18.55 8.65
N ASP A 534 -23.65 19.34 9.72
CA ASP A 534 -23.87 18.85 11.09
C ASP A 534 -25.32 19.00 11.54
N ASP A 535 -26.18 19.60 10.72
CA ASP A 535 -27.60 19.80 11.01
C ASP A 535 -28.44 18.57 10.59
N VAL A 536 -28.99 17.89 11.60
CA VAL A 536 -29.87 16.72 11.46
C VAL A 536 -31.13 17.04 10.66
N THR A 537 -31.59 18.29 10.63
CA THR A 537 -32.76 18.67 9.82
C THR A 537 -32.47 18.71 8.33
N VAL A 538 -31.18 18.80 7.95
CA VAL A 538 -30.72 18.88 6.56
C VAL A 538 -30.15 17.54 6.09
N ALA A 539 -29.34 16.87 6.93
CA ALA A 539 -28.66 15.63 6.57
C ALA A 539 -29.17 14.38 7.31
N ALA A 540 -30.24 14.49 8.11
CA ALA A 540 -30.84 13.39 8.87
C ALA A 540 -29.78 12.63 9.69
N GLU A 541 -29.79 11.29 9.63
CA GLU A 541 -28.83 10.41 10.29
C GLU A 541 -27.39 10.55 9.77
N LYS A 542 -27.19 11.22 8.63
CA LYS A 542 -25.86 11.50 8.08
C LYS A 542 -25.30 12.84 8.57
N ALA A 543 -26.01 13.63 9.36
CA ALA A 543 -25.43 14.83 9.94
C ALA A 543 -24.19 14.49 10.79
N PHE A 544 -23.06 15.15 10.53
CA PHE A 544 -21.78 14.79 11.15
C PHE A 544 -21.13 15.99 11.86
N ASN A 545 -21.14 15.96 13.19
CA ASN A 545 -20.49 16.97 14.01
C ASN A 545 -19.07 16.52 14.37
N TRP A 546 -18.08 17.10 13.69
CA TRP A 546 -16.66 16.74 13.85
C TRP A 546 -16.13 16.83 15.28
N GLN A 547 -16.56 17.83 16.05
CA GLN A 547 -16.13 18.03 17.44
C GLN A 547 -16.72 16.99 18.39
N GLN A 548 -17.96 16.55 18.14
CA GLN A 548 -18.59 15.48 18.93
C GLN A 548 -18.04 14.10 18.55
N GLU A 549 -17.76 13.90 17.27
CA GLU A 549 -17.28 12.62 16.75
C GLU A 549 -15.79 12.39 17.02
N PHE A 550 -14.98 13.45 17.06
CA PHE A 550 -13.55 13.38 17.35
C PHE A 550 -13.14 14.33 18.48
N PRO A 551 -13.68 14.16 19.71
CA PRO A 551 -13.52 15.13 20.79
C PRO A 551 -12.06 15.32 21.20
N GLN A 552 -11.28 14.24 21.22
CA GLN A 552 -9.86 14.30 21.59
C GLN A 552 -9.01 15.06 20.56
N ILE A 553 -9.36 14.98 19.28
CA ILE A 553 -8.68 15.70 18.21
C ILE A 553 -8.93 17.20 18.34
N PHE A 554 -10.21 17.59 18.50
CA PHE A 554 -10.57 19.00 18.59
C PHE A 554 -10.22 19.62 19.95
N ALA A 555 -10.12 18.84 21.02
CA ALA A 555 -9.50 19.27 22.28
C ALA A 555 -8.03 19.67 22.10
N ASN A 556 -7.34 19.02 21.15
CA ASN A 556 -5.96 19.33 20.77
C ASN A 556 -5.86 20.32 19.58
N GLY A 557 -6.95 21.03 19.28
CA GLY A 557 -6.98 22.10 18.28
C GLY A 557 -7.27 21.66 16.84
N GLY A 558 -7.50 20.36 16.58
CA GLY A 558 -7.79 19.84 15.24
C GLY A 558 -6.84 18.72 14.80
N PHE A 559 -6.83 18.41 13.50
CA PHE A 559 -5.91 17.44 12.88
C PHE A 559 -4.59 18.09 12.47
N ASP A 560 -3.48 17.37 12.53
CA ASP A 560 -2.17 17.88 12.07
C ASP A 560 -2.14 18.02 10.54
N VAL A 561 -2.74 17.06 9.83
CA VAL A 561 -2.79 17.02 8.37
C VAL A 561 -4.18 16.67 7.87
N ILE A 562 -4.65 17.40 6.85
CA ILE A 562 -5.84 17.03 6.06
C ILE A 562 -5.36 16.69 4.64
N ILE A 563 -5.70 15.50 4.16
CA ILE A 563 -5.47 15.02 2.78
C ILE A 563 -6.79 14.47 2.22
N GLY A 564 -6.84 14.16 0.93
CA GLY A 564 -8.03 13.53 0.34
C GLY A 564 -8.33 14.03 -1.07
N ASN A 565 -9.29 13.38 -1.71
CA ASN A 565 -9.84 13.80 -2.99
C ASN A 565 -11.33 14.11 -2.80
N PRO A 566 -11.69 15.37 -2.48
CA PRO A 566 -13.07 15.74 -2.23
C PRO A 566 -13.93 15.59 -3.50
N PRO A 567 -15.25 15.40 -3.36
CA PRO A 567 -16.14 15.22 -4.49
C PRO A 567 -16.28 16.49 -5.34
N TYR A 568 -16.10 16.36 -6.65
CA TYR A 568 -16.35 17.43 -7.64
C TYR A 568 -17.77 17.32 -8.17
N VAL A 569 -18.67 18.09 -7.56
CA VAL A 569 -20.10 18.06 -7.87
C VAL A 569 -20.51 19.44 -8.33
N ARG A 570 -21.21 19.50 -9.46
CA ARG A 570 -21.73 20.76 -9.97
C ARG A 570 -22.93 21.25 -9.14
N GLN A 571 -22.99 22.56 -8.93
CA GLN A 571 -24.03 23.28 -8.18
C GLN A 571 -25.48 22.90 -8.48
N GLU A 572 -25.78 22.43 -9.69
CA GLU A 572 -27.14 22.04 -10.07
C GLU A 572 -27.63 20.78 -9.33
N LEU A 573 -26.71 19.97 -8.81
CA LEU A 573 -26.97 18.64 -8.25
C LEU A 573 -27.17 18.63 -6.73
N PHE A 574 -26.83 19.74 -6.04
CA PHE A 574 -26.97 19.85 -4.58
C PHE A 574 -27.79 21.10 -4.17
N LYS A 575 -28.81 21.44 -4.96
CA LYS A 575 -29.66 22.63 -4.71
C LYS A 575 -30.30 22.65 -3.33
N GLU A 576 -30.67 21.48 -2.82
CA GLU A 576 -31.39 21.30 -1.55
C GLU A 576 -30.56 21.75 -0.34
N ILE A 577 -29.23 21.60 -0.39
CA ILE A 577 -28.34 21.99 0.70
C ILE A 577 -27.80 23.42 0.57
N LYS A 578 -28.09 24.13 -0.54
CA LYS A 578 -27.59 25.50 -0.75
C LYS A 578 -27.98 26.50 0.34
N PRO A 579 -29.22 26.50 0.86
CA PRO A 579 -29.58 27.41 1.96
C PRO A 579 -28.72 27.20 3.20
N TYR A 580 -28.38 25.93 3.48
CA TYR A 580 -27.46 25.59 4.57
C TYR A 580 -26.04 26.06 4.27
N LEU A 581 -25.55 25.85 3.03
CA LEU A 581 -24.21 26.29 2.64
C LEU A 581 -24.07 27.81 2.70
N GLU A 582 -25.05 28.57 2.21
CA GLU A 582 -25.08 30.04 2.24
C GLU A 582 -25.00 30.60 3.66
N LYS A 583 -25.70 29.95 4.60
CA LYS A 583 -25.74 30.38 6.00
C LYS A 583 -24.43 30.06 6.75
N ASN A 584 -23.76 28.97 6.42
CA ASN A 584 -22.70 28.38 7.25
C ASN A 584 -21.29 28.47 6.67
N TYR A 585 -21.12 28.85 5.39
CA TYR A 585 -19.83 28.87 4.70
C TYR A 585 -19.48 30.25 4.18
N LYS A 586 -18.27 30.73 4.49
CA LYS A 586 -17.79 32.03 4.02
C LYS A 586 -17.47 32.04 2.54
N CYS A 587 -16.99 30.92 2.00
CA CYS A 587 -16.67 30.77 0.59
C CYS A 587 -17.90 30.56 -0.31
N TYR A 588 -19.11 30.57 0.27
CA TYR A 588 -20.33 30.28 -0.47
C TYR A 588 -20.46 31.13 -1.73
N ASN A 589 -20.71 30.41 -2.83
CA ASN A 589 -21.15 31.00 -4.07
C ASN A 589 -22.16 30.06 -4.71
N SER A 590 -23.27 30.61 -5.19
CA SER A 590 -24.35 29.84 -5.82
C SER A 590 -23.90 28.99 -7.02
N VAL A 591 -22.75 29.30 -7.63
CA VAL A 591 -22.15 28.54 -8.74
C VAL A 591 -20.86 27.81 -8.38
N ALA A 592 -20.43 27.81 -7.11
CA ALA A 592 -19.27 27.05 -6.67
C ALA A 592 -19.52 25.54 -6.74
N ASP A 593 -18.44 24.80 -7.02
CA ASP A 593 -18.42 23.34 -6.94
C ASP A 593 -18.35 22.88 -5.47
N LEU A 594 -18.87 21.69 -5.18
CA LEU A 594 -18.96 21.15 -3.82
C LEU A 594 -17.59 21.05 -3.12
N TYR A 595 -16.51 20.76 -3.85
CA TYR A 595 -15.18 20.63 -3.25
C TYR A 595 -14.71 21.92 -2.54
N THR A 596 -15.20 23.09 -2.95
CA THR A 596 -14.81 24.38 -2.35
C THR A 596 -15.15 24.46 -0.86
N TYR A 597 -16.26 23.86 -0.45
CA TYR A 597 -16.71 23.78 0.94
C TYR A 597 -15.86 22.82 1.77
N PHE A 598 -15.36 21.73 1.16
CA PHE A 598 -14.38 20.84 1.78
C PHE A 598 -13.06 21.56 2.05
N ILE A 599 -12.60 22.41 1.14
CA ILE A 599 -11.37 23.20 1.35
C ILE A 599 -11.54 24.17 2.53
N GLU A 600 -12.65 24.91 2.62
CA GLU A 600 -12.91 25.80 3.77
C GLU A 600 -12.93 25.02 5.09
N LYS A 601 -13.64 23.90 5.13
CA LYS A 601 -13.71 23.06 6.34
C LYS A 601 -12.38 22.42 6.69
N GLY A 602 -11.62 21.93 5.71
CA GLY A 602 -10.28 21.38 5.93
C GLY A 602 -9.33 22.39 6.60
N ILE A 603 -9.39 23.65 6.19
CA ILE A 603 -8.63 24.74 6.85
C ILE A 603 -9.08 24.93 8.31
N ASN A 604 -10.39 24.80 8.58
CA ASN A 604 -10.95 24.94 9.93
C ASN A 604 -10.71 23.72 10.83
N TRP A 605 -10.56 22.51 10.26
CA TRP A 605 -10.28 21.28 10.99
C TRP A 605 -8.80 21.08 11.29
N LYS A 606 -7.91 21.76 10.55
CA LYS A 606 -6.47 21.72 10.80
C LYS A 606 -6.12 22.42 12.11
N LYS A 607 -5.19 21.85 12.88
CA LYS A 607 -4.56 22.52 14.04
C LYS A 607 -3.99 23.86 13.59
N ARG A 608 -4.37 24.92 14.30
CA ARG A 608 -3.78 26.24 14.10
C ARG A 608 -2.38 26.23 14.69
N SER A 609 -1.39 26.58 13.88
CA SER A 609 -0.05 26.90 14.37
C SER A 609 -0.16 28.12 15.29
N ASN A 610 0.27 27.97 16.55
CA ASN A 610 0.38 29.09 17.49
C ASN A 610 1.45 30.09 17.02
#